data_AF-A0A167R690-F1
#
_entry.id   AF-A0A167R690-F1
#
_cell.length_a   1.000
_cell.length_b   1.000
_cell.length_c   1.000
_cell.angle_alpha   90.00
_cell.angle_beta   90.00
_cell.angle_gamma   90.00
#
_symmetry.space_group_name_H-M   'P 1'
#
loop_
_entity.id
_entity.type
_entity.pdbx_description
1 polymer ?
#
loop_
_entity_poly.entity_id
_entity_poly.type
_entity_poly.pdbx_seq_one_letter_code
_entity_poly.pdbx_strand_id
1 'polypeptide(L)'
;MTISTAPTPPNKAQRQALAQETRRLTPQIIRSADASTEAIYYSTQLPRRGPTPDARRPRITVQNSDSFTAARAILDTNPTAKIGVLNMASEKHPGGGWLRGALAQEEALCFRSTLASTLHKRFYPLPVLGAVWSRNVVVFRDEVATGARIYEPAERFTVGVVSLAAIWRPLLTPDKRNFGIDQTNTTMYD
;
A
#
# COMPACT_ATOMS: atom_id res chain seq x y z
N MET A 1 -3.15 33.31 -21.88
CA MET A 1 -2.46 32.09 -21.41
C MET A 1 -2.43 32.12 -19.90
N THR A 2 -3.36 31.45 -19.24
CA THR A 2 -3.37 31.29 -17.79
C THR A 2 -2.36 30.19 -17.44
N ILE A 3 -1.27 30.57 -16.80
CA ILE A 3 -0.31 29.63 -16.21
C ILE A 3 -1.08 28.93 -15.08
N SER A 4 -1.54 27.70 -15.33
CA SER A 4 -2.09 26.84 -14.30
C SER A 4 -0.95 26.52 -13.35
N THR A 5 -0.88 27.24 -12.23
CA THR A 5 0.05 26.91 -11.15
C THR A 5 -0.39 25.58 -10.57
N ALA A 6 0.54 24.62 -10.51
CA ALA A 6 0.28 23.35 -9.84
C ALA A 6 -0.24 23.64 -8.41
N PRO A 7 -1.30 22.96 -7.96
CA PRO A 7 -1.88 23.22 -6.65
C PRO A 7 -0.82 23.03 -5.56
N THR A 8 -0.75 23.98 -4.63
CA THR A 8 0.16 23.90 -3.49
C THR A 8 -0.12 22.61 -2.70
N PRO A 9 0.89 21.77 -2.39
CA PRO A 9 0.69 20.56 -1.62
C PRO A 9 0.00 20.86 -0.27
N PRO A 10 -0.97 20.05 0.16
CA PRO A 10 -1.73 20.34 1.37
C PRO A 10 -0.81 20.29 2.60
N ASN A 11 -0.99 21.25 3.50
CA ASN A 11 -0.27 21.30 4.77
C ASN A 11 -0.71 20.16 5.72
N LYS A 12 -0.03 20.02 6.86
CA LYS A 12 -0.30 18.93 7.81
C LYS A 12 -1.75 18.90 8.32
N ALA A 13 -2.33 20.06 8.62
CA ALA A 13 -3.71 20.15 9.12
C ALA A 13 -4.72 19.74 8.03
N GLN A 14 -4.50 20.19 6.79
CA GLN A 14 -5.31 19.78 5.64
C GLN A 14 -5.22 18.26 5.43
N ARG A 15 -4.02 17.68 5.50
CA ARG A 15 -3.85 16.22 5.41
C ARG A 15 -4.57 15.48 6.53
N GLN A 16 -4.52 15.98 7.76
CA GLN A 16 -5.29 15.40 8.87
C GLN A 16 -6.79 15.42 8.60
N ALA A 17 -7.33 16.53 8.07
CA ALA A 17 -8.73 16.61 7.68
C ALA A 17 -9.10 15.59 6.60
N LEU A 18 -8.27 15.44 5.57
CA LEU A 18 -8.44 14.41 4.52
C LEU A 18 -8.42 12.99 5.10
N ALA A 19 -7.54 12.71 6.07
CA ALA A 19 -7.48 11.43 6.78
C ALA A 19 -8.80 11.14 7.50
N GLN A 20 -9.32 12.14 8.23
CA GLN A 20 -10.56 12.02 8.98
C GLN A 20 -11.76 11.81 8.06
N GLU A 21 -11.83 12.54 6.95
CA GLU A 21 -12.87 12.36 5.95
C GLU A 21 -12.83 10.96 5.34
N THR A 22 -11.64 10.49 4.95
CA THR A 22 -11.45 9.12 4.45
C THR A 22 -11.93 8.09 5.46
N ARG A 23 -11.48 8.19 6.73
CA ARG A 23 -11.92 7.30 7.82
C ARG A 23 -13.43 7.30 8.00
N ARG A 24 -14.07 8.46 7.91
CA ARG A 24 -15.53 8.63 8.04
C ARG A 24 -16.29 7.96 6.90
N LEU A 25 -15.78 8.05 5.67
CA LEU A 25 -16.43 7.48 4.47
C LEU A 25 -16.21 5.96 4.35
N THR A 26 -15.07 5.44 4.82
CA THR A 26 -14.67 4.03 4.67
C THR A 26 -15.77 3.02 5.01
N PRO A 27 -16.53 3.10 6.13
CA PRO A 27 -17.60 2.16 6.43
C PRO A 27 -18.76 2.15 5.40
N GLN A 28 -19.06 3.28 4.78
CA GLN A 28 -20.07 3.36 3.72
C GLN A 28 -19.51 2.81 2.40
N ILE A 29 -18.26 3.12 2.06
CA ILE A 29 -17.60 2.58 0.88
C ILE A 29 -17.54 1.04 0.96
N ILE A 30 -17.20 0.48 2.12
CA ILE A 30 -17.15 -0.97 2.31
C ILE A 30 -18.51 -1.63 2.10
N ARG A 31 -19.59 -1.02 2.60
CA ARG A 31 -20.95 -1.58 2.44
C ARG A 31 -21.51 -1.46 1.02
N SER A 32 -21.06 -0.47 0.26
CA SER A 32 -21.60 -0.15 -1.07
C SER A 32 -20.79 -0.73 -2.23
N ALA A 33 -19.62 -1.30 -1.93
CA ALA A 33 -18.77 -1.99 -2.88
C ALA A 33 -18.57 -3.44 -2.44
N ASP A 34 -18.07 -4.30 -3.32
CA ASP A 34 -17.58 -5.65 -2.96
C ASP A 34 -16.23 -5.58 -2.19
N ALA A 35 -16.15 -4.67 -1.22
CA ALA A 35 -14.98 -4.48 -0.38
C ALA A 35 -15.05 -5.43 0.83
N SER A 36 -13.90 -5.78 1.38
CA SER A 36 -13.82 -6.60 2.59
C SER A 36 -12.96 -5.93 3.66
N THR A 37 -13.39 -6.07 4.91
CA THR A 37 -12.58 -5.77 6.10
C THR A 37 -11.69 -6.94 6.51
N GLU A 38 -11.90 -8.10 5.87
CA GLU A 38 -11.15 -9.32 6.15
C GLU A 38 -9.73 -9.21 5.60
N ALA A 39 -8.80 -9.70 6.40
CA ALA A 39 -7.39 -9.76 6.05
C ALA A 39 -6.82 -11.07 6.55
N ILE A 40 -5.94 -11.67 5.75
CA ILE A 40 -5.22 -12.87 6.13
C ILE A 40 -3.87 -12.45 6.67
N TYR A 41 -3.60 -12.81 7.92
CA TYR A 41 -2.32 -12.56 8.57
C TYR A 41 -1.40 -13.77 8.40
N TYR A 42 -0.20 -13.50 7.91
CA TYR A 42 0.89 -14.46 7.81
C TYR A 42 1.96 -14.06 8.81
N SER A 43 2.14 -14.88 9.85
CA SER A 43 3.16 -14.66 10.88
C SER A 43 4.58 -14.97 10.40
N THR A 44 4.71 -15.68 9.28
CA THR A 44 5.97 -16.13 8.70
C THR A 44 5.90 -16.10 7.18
N GLN A 45 7.07 -16.19 6.54
CA GLN A 45 7.16 -16.23 5.09
C GLN A 45 6.47 -17.46 4.52
N LEU A 46 5.68 -17.27 3.46
CA LEU A 46 5.11 -18.38 2.70
C LEU A 46 6.21 -19.17 1.98
N PRO A 47 6.05 -20.50 1.82
CA PRO A 47 7.00 -21.31 1.05
C PRO A 47 7.23 -20.72 -0.34
N ARG A 48 8.50 -20.70 -0.79
CA ARG A 48 8.83 -20.31 -2.15
C ARG A 48 8.05 -21.21 -3.13
N ARG A 49 7.30 -20.58 -4.04
CA ARG A 49 6.73 -21.32 -5.17
C ARG A 49 7.86 -21.66 -6.13
N GLY A 50 7.92 -22.91 -6.55
CA GLY A 50 8.83 -23.36 -7.61
C GLY A 50 8.54 -22.65 -8.94
N PRO A 51 9.45 -22.78 -9.93
CA PRO A 51 9.23 -22.22 -11.26
C PRO A 51 7.91 -22.75 -11.82
N THR A 52 7.09 -21.86 -12.39
CA THR A 52 5.89 -22.27 -13.10
C THR A 52 6.30 -22.63 -14.53
N PRO A 53 6.06 -23.87 -15.00
CA PRO A 53 6.30 -24.22 -16.39
C PRO A 53 5.57 -23.24 -17.31
N ASP A 54 6.21 -22.81 -18.39
CA ASP A 54 5.66 -21.87 -19.38
C ASP A 54 5.29 -20.46 -18.86
N ALA A 55 5.85 -20.04 -17.72
CA ALA A 55 5.70 -18.68 -17.26
C ALA A 55 6.26 -17.69 -18.28
N ARG A 56 5.38 -16.84 -18.84
CA ARG A 56 5.81 -15.70 -19.65
C ARG A 56 6.75 -14.82 -18.83
N ARG A 57 7.85 -14.37 -19.43
CA ARG A 57 8.75 -13.40 -18.79
C ARG A 57 7.96 -12.14 -18.41
N PRO A 58 8.08 -11.64 -17.17
CA PRO A 58 7.34 -10.45 -16.75
C PRO A 58 7.87 -9.23 -17.51
N ARG A 59 6.97 -8.33 -17.88
CA ARG A 59 7.35 -6.98 -18.33
C ARG A 59 7.62 -6.11 -17.11
N ILE A 60 8.82 -5.58 -16.99
CA ILE A 60 9.24 -4.73 -15.89
C ILE A 60 9.34 -3.29 -16.40
N THR A 61 8.72 -2.36 -15.69
CA THR A 61 8.78 -0.93 -15.99
C THR A 61 9.05 -0.15 -14.72
N VAL A 62 9.84 0.92 -14.81
CA VAL A 62 10.07 1.87 -13.72
C VAL A 62 9.37 3.17 -14.08
N GLN A 63 8.51 3.66 -13.19
CA GLN A 63 7.70 4.84 -13.42
C GLN A 63 7.68 5.69 -12.14
N ASN A 64 7.74 7.01 -12.30
CA ASN A 64 7.52 7.93 -11.19
C ASN A 64 6.01 8.17 -11.02
N SER A 65 5.36 7.34 -10.22
CA SER A 65 3.90 7.36 -10.02
C SER A 65 3.52 6.86 -8.62
N ASP A 66 2.41 7.36 -8.08
CA ASP A 66 1.79 6.77 -6.90
C ASP A 66 1.33 5.33 -7.19
N SER A 67 1.36 4.48 -6.16
CA SER A 67 1.05 3.04 -6.31
C SER A 67 -0.36 2.77 -6.83
N PHE A 68 -1.36 3.53 -6.38
CA PHE A 68 -2.74 3.35 -6.87
C PHE A 68 -2.98 4.03 -8.21
N THR A 69 -2.23 5.09 -8.52
CA THR A 69 -2.27 5.71 -9.85
C THR A 69 -1.69 4.77 -10.91
N ALA A 70 -0.57 4.10 -10.62
CA ALA A 70 -0.03 3.04 -11.48
C ALA A 70 -1.00 1.85 -11.61
N ALA A 71 -1.63 1.42 -10.51
CA ALA A 71 -2.65 0.37 -10.55
C ALA A 71 -3.83 0.74 -11.46
N ARG A 72 -4.31 1.99 -11.36
CA ARG A 72 -5.40 2.50 -12.21
C ARG A 72 -5.02 2.49 -13.68
N ALA A 73 -3.82 2.98 -14.03
CA ALA A 73 -3.33 2.98 -15.40
C ALA A 73 -3.26 1.56 -16.01
N ILE A 74 -2.90 0.54 -15.21
CA ILE A 74 -2.95 -0.85 -15.67
C ILE A 74 -4.39 -1.30 -15.94
N LEU A 75 -5.33 -0.98 -15.04
CA LEU A 75 -6.75 -1.32 -15.22
C LEU A 75 -7.40 -0.61 -16.40
N ASP A 76 -7.04 0.65 -16.66
CA ASP A 76 -7.56 1.39 -17.82
C ASP A 76 -7.10 0.76 -19.15
N THR A 77 -5.92 0.12 -19.17
CA THR A 77 -5.43 -0.62 -20.36
C THR A 77 -5.89 -2.07 -20.42
N ASN A 78 -6.15 -2.69 -19.25
CA ASN A 78 -6.67 -4.04 -19.13
C ASN A 78 -7.64 -4.14 -17.94
N PRO A 79 -8.95 -3.92 -18.17
CA PRO A 79 -9.95 -3.91 -17.11
C PRO A 79 -10.10 -5.23 -16.34
N THR A 80 -9.59 -6.33 -16.88
CA THR A 80 -9.65 -7.68 -16.27
C THR A 80 -8.39 -8.06 -15.50
N ALA A 81 -7.38 -7.18 -15.47
CA ALA A 81 -6.12 -7.43 -14.79
C ALA A 81 -6.33 -7.62 -13.28
N LYS A 82 -5.67 -8.64 -12.72
CA LYS A 82 -5.59 -8.82 -11.26
C LYS A 82 -4.42 -8.01 -10.73
N ILE A 83 -4.71 -6.97 -9.95
CA ILE A 83 -3.69 -6.05 -9.44
C ILE A 83 -3.34 -6.37 -7.99
N GLY A 84 -2.04 -6.53 -7.73
CA GLY A 84 -1.47 -6.55 -6.39
C GLY A 84 -0.63 -5.29 -6.15
N VAL A 85 -0.83 -4.65 -5.00
CA VAL A 85 -0.05 -3.49 -4.56
C VAL A 85 0.72 -3.84 -3.30
N LEU A 86 1.99 -3.46 -3.25
CA LEU A 86 2.81 -3.57 -2.04
C LEU A 86 2.57 -2.34 -1.17
N ASN A 87 2.15 -2.54 0.08
CA ASN A 87 2.21 -1.55 1.14
C ASN A 87 3.53 -1.71 1.92
N MET A 88 4.36 -0.67 1.91
CA MET A 88 5.60 -0.59 2.70
C MET A 88 5.25 -0.28 4.15
N ALA A 89 4.69 -1.28 4.83
CA ALA A 89 3.98 -1.09 6.08
C ALA A 89 4.92 -0.70 7.24
N SER A 90 4.40 0.10 8.16
CA SER A 90 5.01 0.30 9.46
C SER A 90 5.09 -1.03 10.21
N GLU A 91 6.22 -1.31 10.85
CA GLU A 91 6.34 -2.45 11.77
C GLU A 91 5.42 -2.28 12.98
N LYS A 92 5.19 -1.05 13.44
CA LYS A 92 4.60 -0.77 14.76
C LYS A 92 3.15 -0.31 14.73
N HIS A 93 2.77 0.46 13.71
CA HIS A 93 1.49 1.17 13.71
C HIS A 93 0.68 0.88 12.44
N PRO A 94 -0.56 0.38 12.53
CA PRO A 94 -1.37 0.14 11.35
C PRO A 94 -1.63 1.44 10.57
N GLY A 95 -1.22 1.47 9.31
CA GLY A 95 -1.33 2.66 8.45
C GLY A 95 -0.35 3.77 8.84
N GLY A 96 0.67 3.47 9.64
CA GLY A 96 1.69 4.42 10.05
C GLY A 96 1.11 5.66 10.74
N GLY A 97 1.48 6.83 10.23
CA GLY A 97 1.07 8.14 10.72
C GLY A 97 -0.08 8.79 9.95
N TRP A 98 -0.89 8.05 9.19
CA TRP A 98 -1.83 8.65 8.22
C TRP A 98 -2.85 9.60 8.87
N LEU A 99 -3.42 9.22 10.02
CA LEU A 99 -4.33 10.08 10.79
C LEU A 99 -3.65 11.34 11.36
N ARG A 100 -2.32 11.33 11.48
CA ARG A 100 -1.52 12.47 11.95
C ARG A 100 -1.07 13.36 10.79
N GLY A 101 -1.42 13.05 9.54
CA GLY A 101 -1.02 13.80 8.37
C GLY A 101 0.41 13.54 7.90
N ALA A 102 1.00 12.38 8.25
CA ALA A 102 2.24 11.91 7.62
C ALA A 102 1.99 11.58 6.15
N LEU A 103 3.03 11.55 5.32
CA LEU A 103 2.91 11.39 3.87
C LEU A 103 4.05 10.51 3.33
N ALA A 104 4.16 9.28 3.85
CA ALA A 104 4.93 8.23 3.18
C ALA A 104 3.99 7.36 2.32
N GLN A 105 4.53 6.30 1.74
CA GLN A 105 3.78 5.44 0.82
C GLN A 105 2.60 4.74 1.52
N GLU A 106 2.81 4.15 2.70
CA GLU A 106 1.73 3.52 3.48
C GLU A 106 0.61 4.52 3.77
N GLU A 107 0.94 5.72 4.24
CA GLU A 107 -0.07 6.73 4.53
C GLU A 107 -0.84 7.15 3.29
N ALA A 108 -0.16 7.31 2.14
CA ALA A 108 -0.80 7.61 0.86
C ALA A 108 -1.83 6.54 0.47
N LEU A 109 -1.51 5.25 0.66
CA LEU A 109 -2.47 4.17 0.45
C LEU A 109 -3.67 4.28 1.40
N CYS A 110 -3.43 4.57 2.68
CA CYS A 110 -4.51 4.73 3.67
C CYS A 110 -5.39 5.95 3.42
N PHE A 111 -4.85 7.07 2.92
CA PHE A 111 -5.63 8.24 2.54
C PHE A 111 -6.59 7.96 1.39
N ARG A 112 -6.22 7.06 0.49
CA ARG A 112 -6.90 6.87 -0.79
C ARG A 112 -7.91 5.72 -0.81
N SER A 113 -7.91 4.87 0.22
CA SER A 113 -8.56 3.57 0.14
C SER A 113 -9.13 3.07 1.46
N THR A 114 -9.79 1.91 1.38
CA THR A 114 -10.26 1.18 2.55
C THR A 114 -9.15 0.40 3.28
N LEU A 115 -7.88 0.44 2.82
CA LEU A 115 -6.79 -0.38 3.35
C LEU A 115 -6.68 -0.34 4.88
N ALA A 116 -6.81 0.85 5.48
CA ALA A 116 -6.68 1.03 6.92
C ALA A 116 -7.67 0.18 7.74
N SER A 117 -8.84 -0.20 7.20
CA SER A 117 -9.80 -1.07 7.91
C SER A 117 -9.40 -2.54 7.95
N THR A 118 -8.40 -2.93 7.15
CA THR A 118 -7.87 -4.30 7.07
C THR A 118 -6.60 -4.48 7.92
N LEU A 119 -5.95 -3.38 8.30
CA LEU A 119 -4.74 -3.36 9.13
C LEU A 119 -5.12 -3.43 10.62
N HIS A 120 -5.55 -4.61 11.05
CA HIS A 120 -6.01 -4.84 12.42
C HIS A 120 -4.86 -4.69 13.43
N LYS A 121 -5.08 -3.94 14.52
CA LYS A 121 -4.08 -3.72 15.58
C LYS A 121 -3.46 -5.00 16.14
N ARG A 122 -4.23 -6.11 16.18
CA ARG A 122 -3.76 -7.43 16.65
C ARG A 122 -2.65 -8.05 15.81
N PHE A 123 -2.42 -7.56 14.59
CA PHE A 123 -1.33 -8.01 13.73
C PHE A 123 0.00 -7.31 14.03
N TYR A 124 -0.02 -6.27 14.89
CA TYR A 124 1.14 -5.43 15.16
C TYR A 124 1.72 -5.70 16.57
N PRO A 125 3.05 -5.65 16.74
CA PRO A 125 4.04 -5.35 15.71
C PRO A 125 4.12 -6.46 14.64
N LEU A 126 4.29 -6.06 13.38
CA LEU A 126 4.41 -7.03 12.28
C LEU A 126 5.72 -7.81 12.47
N PRO A 127 5.69 -9.15 12.43
CA PRO A 127 6.91 -9.93 12.59
C PRO A 127 7.80 -9.74 11.37
N VAL A 128 9.10 -9.95 11.60
CA VAL A 128 10.08 -10.04 10.52
C VAL A 128 9.66 -11.16 9.57
N LEU A 129 9.61 -10.88 8.27
CA LEU A 129 9.07 -11.76 7.21
C LEU A 129 7.57 -12.09 7.32
N GLY A 130 6.83 -11.42 8.22
CA GLY A 130 5.38 -11.46 8.26
C GLY A 130 4.73 -10.58 7.20
N ALA A 131 3.46 -10.84 6.92
CA ALA A 131 2.66 -10.04 6.01
C ALA A 131 1.17 -10.06 6.36
N VAL A 132 0.45 -9.04 5.91
CA VAL A 132 -1.01 -8.98 5.92
C VAL A 132 -1.49 -8.90 4.48
N TRP A 133 -2.38 -9.82 4.08
CA TRP A 133 -3.02 -9.80 2.77
C TRP A 133 -4.44 -9.27 2.87
N SER A 134 -4.70 -8.17 2.16
CA SER A 134 -5.99 -7.49 2.08
C SER A 134 -6.55 -7.64 0.67
N ARG A 135 -7.55 -8.51 0.48
CA ARG A 135 -7.97 -8.98 -0.85
C ARG A 135 -8.70 -7.94 -1.70
N ASN A 136 -9.68 -7.26 -1.12
CA ASN A 136 -10.57 -6.34 -1.82
C ASN A 136 -10.49 -4.93 -1.21
N VAL A 137 -9.35 -4.27 -1.41
CA VAL A 137 -9.16 -2.87 -1.00
C VAL A 137 -9.74 -1.97 -2.08
N VAL A 138 -10.72 -1.15 -1.71
CA VAL A 138 -11.35 -0.21 -2.63
C VAL A 138 -10.61 1.11 -2.58
N VAL A 139 -10.13 1.56 -3.74
CA VAL A 139 -9.57 2.90 -3.95
C VAL A 139 -10.69 3.82 -4.38
N PHE A 140 -10.90 4.90 -3.62
CA PHE A 140 -12.04 5.80 -3.81
C PHE A 140 -11.67 7.27 -3.78
N ARG A 141 -10.38 7.60 -3.87
CA ARG A 141 -9.91 8.98 -3.81
C ARG A 141 -8.65 9.19 -4.64
N ASP A 142 -8.54 10.37 -5.25
CA ASP A 142 -7.34 10.87 -5.91
C ASP A 142 -6.17 11.06 -4.93
N GLU A 143 -4.98 11.29 -5.50
CA GLU A 143 -3.78 11.60 -4.73
C GLU A 143 -3.97 12.83 -3.85
N VAL A 144 -3.33 12.82 -2.69
CA VAL A 144 -3.34 13.97 -1.77
C VAL A 144 -2.77 15.23 -2.45
N ALA A 145 -1.77 15.05 -3.32
CA ALA A 145 -1.12 16.14 -4.06
C ALA A 145 -2.00 16.77 -5.14
N THR A 146 -2.97 16.03 -5.69
CA THR A 146 -3.84 16.49 -6.79
C THR A 146 -5.22 16.96 -6.32
N GLY A 147 -5.37 17.22 -5.01
CA GLY A 147 -6.61 17.73 -4.43
C GLY A 147 -7.50 16.66 -3.80
N ALA A 148 -7.10 15.39 -3.81
CA ALA A 148 -7.71 14.35 -2.98
C ALA A 148 -9.23 14.17 -3.20
N ARG A 149 -9.70 14.38 -4.44
CA ARG A 149 -11.11 14.26 -4.83
C ARG A 149 -11.64 12.85 -4.57
N ILE A 150 -12.87 12.75 -4.07
CA ILE A 150 -13.58 11.49 -3.90
C ILE A 150 -14.13 11.01 -5.24
N TYR A 151 -13.97 9.72 -5.51
CA TYR A 151 -14.50 9.06 -6.70
C TYR A 151 -16.00 8.79 -6.60
N GLU A 152 -16.68 9.06 -7.71
CA GLU A 152 -18.02 8.55 -7.96
C GLU A 152 -18.00 7.02 -7.97
N PRO A 153 -19.12 6.34 -7.65
CA PRO A 153 -19.16 4.87 -7.58
C PRO A 153 -18.54 4.15 -8.79
N ALA A 154 -18.77 4.66 -10.01
CA ALA A 154 -18.25 4.09 -11.25
C ALA A 154 -16.74 4.31 -11.47
N GLU A 155 -16.13 5.29 -10.79
CA GLU A 155 -14.69 5.57 -10.86
C GLU A 155 -13.87 4.73 -9.87
N ARG A 156 -14.52 4.15 -8.86
CA ARG A 156 -13.85 3.33 -7.83
C ARG A 156 -13.34 2.03 -8.43
N PHE A 157 -12.22 1.55 -7.92
CA PHE A 157 -11.64 0.29 -8.34
C PHE A 157 -11.07 -0.47 -7.15
N THR A 158 -10.94 -1.78 -7.32
CA THR A 158 -10.48 -2.69 -6.27
C THR A 158 -9.11 -3.26 -6.61
N VAL A 159 -8.26 -3.38 -5.61
CA VAL A 159 -6.95 -4.03 -5.71
C VAL A 159 -6.72 -4.94 -4.51
N GLY A 160 -5.84 -5.93 -4.68
CA GLY A 160 -5.26 -6.65 -3.55
C GLY A 160 -4.05 -5.91 -3.01
N VAL A 161 -3.89 -5.86 -1.69
CA VAL A 161 -2.74 -5.21 -1.04
C VAL A 161 -2.02 -6.20 -0.13
N VAL A 162 -0.71 -6.33 -0.32
CA VAL A 162 0.19 -7.05 0.61
C VAL A 162 0.90 -6.01 1.46
N SER A 163 0.73 -6.07 2.78
CA SER A 163 1.40 -5.19 3.73
C SER A 163 2.49 -5.96 4.46
N LEU A 164 3.74 -5.53 4.34
CA LEU A 164 4.87 -6.07 5.09
C LEU A 164 5.82 -4.95 5.50
N ALA A 165 6.46 -5.12 6.66
CA ALA A 165 7.46 -4.19 7.14
C ALA A 165 8.83 -4.53 6.55
N ALA A 166 9.53 -3.51 6.06
CA ALA A 166 10.94 -3.64 5.72
C ALA A 166 11.78 -3.88 6.98
N ILE A 167 12.88 -4.62 6.86
CA ILE A 167 13.82 -4.84 7.96
C ILE A 167 14.35 -3.48 8.44
N TRP A 168 14.18 -3.18 9.72
CA TRP A 168 14.63 -1.92 10.29
C TRP A 168 16.14 -1.97 10.54
N ARG A 169 16.88 -1.03 9.91
CA ARG A 169 18.34 -0.93 10.02
C ARG A 169 19.04 -2.28 9.78
N PRO A 170 18.86 -2.88 8.59
CA PRO A 170 19.49 -4.14 8.30
C PRO A 170 21.00 -3.99 8.40
N LEU A 171 21.68 -5.07 8.81
CA LEU A 171 23.13 -5.13 8.72
C LEU A 171 23.51 -4.89 7.25
N LEU A 172 24.53 -4.07 7.02
CA LEU A 172 25.06 -3.78 5.70
C LEU A 172 26.53 -4.18 5.63
N THR A 173 27.01 -4.48 4.43
CA THR A 173 28.45 -4.58 4.17
C THR A 173 29.15 -3.25 4.49
N PRO A 174 30.48 -3.23 4.76
CA PRO A 174 31.20 -1.99 5.08
C PRO A 174 31.04 -0.88 4.03
N ASP A 175 30.88 -1.25 2.76
CA ASP A 175 30.65 -0.33 1.64
C ASP A 175 29.18 0.13 1.48
N LYS A 176 28.26 -0.42 2.30
CA LYS A 176 26.82 -0.18 2.29
C LYS A 176 26.11 -0.53 0.97
N ARG A 177 26.73 -1.36 0.12
CA ARG A 177 26.15 -1.76 -1.18
C ARG A 177 25.30 -3.02 -1.10
N ASN A 178 25.51 -3.86 -0.09
CA ASN A 178 24.78 -5.11 0.10
C ASN A 178 24.30 -5.25 1.55
N PHE A 179 23.31 -6.12 1.77
CA PHE A 179 22.98 -6.58 3.11
C PHE A 179 24.12 -7.43 3.66
N GLY A 180 24.49 -7.19 4.92
CA GLY A 180 25.46 -7.99 5.65
C GLY A 180 24.81 -9.26 6.21
N ILE A 181 25.61 -10.31 6.38
CA ILE A 181 25.17 -11.57 6.99
C ILE A 181 25.30 -11.45 8.51
N ASP A 182 24.19 -11.59 9.22
CA ASP A 182 24.20 -11.77 10.66
C ASP A 182 24.30 -13.28 10.97
N GLN A 183 25.44 -13.72 11.50
CA GLN A 183 25.69 -15.14 11.83
C GLN A 183 24.77 -15.68 12.94
N THR A 184 23.98 -14.82 13.59
CA THR A 184 22.99 -15.25 14.61
C THR A 184 21.61 -15.56 14.04
N ASN A 185 21.39 -15.35 12.73
CA ASN A 185 20.07 -15.45 12.10
C ASN A 185 20.12 -16.17 10.73
N THR A 186 20.81 -17.31 10.69
CA THR A 186 21.06 -18.13 9.49
C THR A 186 19.79 -18.50 8.71
N THR A 187 18.61 -18.46 9.31
CA THR A 187 17.34 -18.80 8.64
C THR A 187 16.67 -17.67 7.85
N MET A 188 17.24 -16.46 7.83
CA MET A 188 16.60 -15.28 7.23
C MET A 188 16.77 -15.15 5.71
N TYR A 189 17.72 -15.86 5.11
CA TYR A 189 18.11 -15.66 3.70
C TYR A 189 18.21 -16.95 2.87
N ASP A 190 17.90 -18.11 3.45
CA ASP A 190 17.88 -19.40 2.76
C ASP A 190 16.50 -19.74 2.16
#